data_AF-A0A7D3ZVH9-F1
#
_entry.id   AF-A0A7D3ZVH9-F1
#
_cell.length_a   1.000
_cell.length_b   1.000
_cell.length_c   1.000
_cell.angle_alpha   90.00
_cell.angle_beta   90.00
_cell.angle_gamma   90.00
#
_symmetry.space_group_name_H-M   'P 1'
#
loop_
_entity.id
_entity.type
_entity.pdbx_description
1 polymer ?
#
loop_
_entity_poly.entity_id
_entity_poly.type
_entity_poly.pdbx_seq_one_letter_code
_entity_poly.pdbx_strand_id
1 'polypeptide(L)'
;MRKFMIVPVLLGGLALAAAGCEVGKTVDSGTVEKQIDARFGPMYQAAGLGPAKASCPDDLKGKVGATLDCTVRDGKGGSRKLTVTVTSVKGSEVHFTMKPAS
;
A
#
# COMPACT_ATOMS: atom_id res chain seq x y z
N MET A 1 27.07 -34.96 -7.38
CA MET A 1 27.87 -34.36 -8.47
C MET A 1 28.21 -32.94 -8.08
N ARG A 2 29.43 -32.74 -7.57
CA ARG A 2 29.99 -31.46 -7.12
C ARG A 2 30.82 -30.88 -8.27
N LYS A 3 30.48 -29.68 -8.73
CA LYS A 3 31.31 -28.86 -9.63
C LYS A 3 31.16 -27.42 -9.12
N PHE A 4 31.90 -27.04 -8.09
CA PHE A 4 33.24 -26.45 -8.17
C PHE A 4 33.30 -25.22 -9.10
N MET A 5 33.03 -24.05 -8.53
CA MET A 5 33.67 -22.74 -8.76
C MET A 5 33.34 -21.92 -7.49
N ILE A 6 34.18 -21.73 -6.45
CA ILE A 6 35.53 -21.13 -6.35
C ILE A 6 35.61 -19.83 -7.18
N VAL A 7 35.20 -18.66 -6.67
CA VAL A 7 35.89 -17.69 -5.74
C VAL A 7 36.98 -16.89 -6.49
N PRO A 8 36.95 -15.52 -6.46
CA PRO A 8 37.53 -14.71 -5.37
C PRO A 8 36.56 -13.62 -4.86
N VAL A 9 36.30 -13.52 -3.55
CA VAL A 9 37.11 -12.73 -2.59
C VAL A 9 37.56 -11.40 -3.20
N LEU A 10 36.75 -10.36 -3.00
CA LEU A 10 37.20 -8.99 -2.96
C LEU A 10 36.82 -8.40 -1.61
N LEU A 11 37.86 -7.87 -0.96
CA LEU A 11 37.86 -7.18 0.32
C LEU A 11 36.77 -6.13 0.41
N GLY A 12 36.06 -6.09 1.54
CA GLY A 12 35.10 -5.04 1.84
C GLY A 12 34.35 -5.33 3.14
N GLY A 13 35.08 -5.41 4.25
CA GLY A 13 34.45 -5.38 5.57
C GLY A 13 33.77 -4.03 5.77
N LEU A 14 32.45 -4.03 5.92
CA LEU A 14 31.74 -2.93 6.54
C LEU A 14 30.58 -3.50 7.36
N ALA A 15 30.88 -3.80 8.61
CA ALA A 15 29.87 -3.87 9.65
C ALA A 15 29.33 -2.44 9.86
N LEU A 16 28.08 -2.19 9.49
CA LEU A 16 27.20 -1.23 10.16
C LEU A 16 25.96 -2.02 10.56
N ALA A 17 25.79 -2.31 11.84
CA ALA A 17 25.14 -1.42 12.81
C ALA A 17 23.64 -1.26 12.48
N ALA A 18 22.83 -1.60 13.47
CA ALA A 18 21.39 -1.71 13.42
C ALA A 18 20.72 -0.50 12.75
N ALA A 19 19.85 -0.80 11.78
CA ALA A 19 18.61 -0.07 11.63
C ALA A 19 17.49 -1.08 11.86
N GLY A 20 17.28 -1.44 13.13
CA GLY A 20 15.94 -1.75 13.58
C GLY A 20 15.16 -0.47 13.31
N CYS A 21 14.63 -0.34 12.11
CA CYS A 21 13.76 0.74 11.76
C CYS A 21 12.54 0.57 12.67
N GLU A 22 12.57 1.26 13.81
CA GLU A 22 11.40 1.80 14.49
C GLU A 22 10.74 2.87 13.59
N VAL A 23 10.60 2.53 12.30
CA VAL A 23 9.85 3.26 11.30
C VAL A 23 8.42 3.08 11.73
N GLY A 24 7.82 4.18 12.17
CA GLY A 24 6.38 4.25 12.40
C GLY A 24 5.70 3.56 11.23
N LYS A 25 4.92 2.53 11.53
CA LYS A 25 4.23 1.75 10.51
C LYS A 25 3.41 2.70 9.66
N THR A 26 3.82 2.93 8.43
CA THR A 26 3.07 3.69 7.43
C THR A 26 2.87 2.77 6.24
N VAL A 27 1.66 2.80 5.68
CA VAL A 27 1.36 2.14 4.43
C VAL A 27 1.43 3.21 3.35
N ASP A 28 2.31 3.00 2.39
CA ASP A 28 2.50 3.88 1.24
C ASP A 28 1.18 4.12 0.49
N SER A 29 0.92 5.37 0.16
CA SER A 29 -0.25 5.83 -0.59
C SER A 29 -0.44 5.03 -1.89
N GLY A 30 0.62 4.78 -2.66
CA GLY A 30 0.57 3.97 -3.88
C GLY A 30 0.16 2.51 -3.62
N THR A 31 0.50 1.95 -2.45
CA THR A 31 0.02 0.62 -2.03
C THR A 31 -1.47 0.65 -1.68
N VAL A 32 -1.93 1.68 -0.97
CA VAL A 32 -3.35 1.87 -0.65
C VAL A 32 -4.16 2.04 -1.94
N GLU A 33 -3.70 2.88 -2.86
CA GLU A 33 -4.31 3.10 -4.18
C GLU A 33 -4.46 1.81 -4.97
N LYS A 34 -3.39 1.01 -5.09
CA LYS A 34 -3.44 -0.29 -5.78
C LYS A 34 -4.45 -1.24 -5.16
N GLN A 35 -4.56 -1.27 -3.83
CA GLN A 35 -5.57 -2.10 -3.18
C GLN A 35 -6.99 -1.59 -3.45
N ILE A 36 -7.21 -0.28 -3.48
CA ILE A 36 -8.50 0.31 -3.84
C ILE A 36 -8.84 -0.05 -5.30
N ASP A 37 -7.92 0.13 -6.23
CA ASP A 37 -8.09 -0.22 -7.65
C ASP A 37 -8.42 -1.71 -7.83
N ALA A 38 -7.71 -2.60 -7.13
CA ALA A 38 -7.96 -4.04 -7.19
C ALA A 38 -9.34 -4.41 -6.62
N ARG A 39 -9.78 -3.73 -5.55
CA ARG A 39 -11.05 -4.00 -4.88
C ARG A 39 -12.26 -3.47 -5.64
N PHE A 40 -12.16 -2.27 -6.22
CA PHE A 40 -13.27 -1.61 -6.90
C PHE A 40 -13.26 -1.76 -8.41
N GLY A 41 -12.10 -2.07 -9.01
CA GLY A 41 -11.94 -2.24 -10.46
C GLY A 41 -12.97 -3.19 -11.07
N PRO A 42 -13.14 -4.43 -10.57
CA PRO A 42 -14.13 -5.36 -11.11
C PRO A 42 -15.57 -4.82 -11.05
N MET A 43 -15.92 -4.13 -9.97
CA MET A 43 -17.26 -3.53 -9.79
C MET A 43 -17.48 -2.37 -10.76
N TYR A 44 -16.49 -1.49 -10.93
CA TYR A 44 -16.59 -0.35 -11.86
C TYR A 44 -16.68 -0.82 -13.30
N GLN A 45 -15.91 -1.85 -13.66
CA GLN A 45 -15.97 -2.48 -14.98
C GLN A 45 -17.34 -3.13 -15.23
N ALA A 46 -17.86 -3.89 -14.27
CA ALA A 46 -19.19 -4.51 -14.36
C ALA A 46 -20.33 -3.47 -14.45
N ALA A 47 -20.16 -2.33 -13.80
CA ALA A 47 -21.09 -1.19 -13.88
C ALA A 47 -20.92 -0.36 -15.17
N GLY A 48 -19.99 -0.73 -16.06
CA GLY A 48 -19.70 0.01 -17.29
C GLY A 48 -19.08 1.39 -17.05
N LEU A 49 -18.56 1.68 -15.86
CA LEU A 49 -17.94 2.95 -15.49
C LEU A 49 -16.48 3.05 -15.98
N GLY A 50 -15.88 1.93 -16.42
CA GLY A 50 -14.47 1.85 -16.84
C GLY A 50 -13.54 1.46 -15.68
N PRO A 51 -12.22 1.63 -15.82
CA PRO A 51 -11.28 1.28 -14.76
C PRO A 51 -11.40 2.25 -13.57
N ALA A 52 -11.48 1.69 -12.36
CA ALA A 52 -11.33 2.48 -11.14
C ALA A 52 -9.87 2.96 -11.01
N LYS A 53 -9.69 4.24 -10.67
CA LYS A 53 -8.38 4.86 -10.40
C LYS A 53 -8.42 5.62 -9.09
N ALA A 54 -7.82 5.05 -8.06
CA ALA A 54 -7.65 5.64 -6.76
C ALA A 54 -6.51 6.67 -6.77
N SER A 55 -6.68 7.71 -5.97
CA SER A 55 -5.68 8.72 -5.69
C SER A 55 -5.80 9.12 -4.23
N CYS A 56 -4.75 8.89 -3.46
CA CYS A 56 -4.66 9.19 -2.04
C CYS A 56 -3.68 10.34 -1.84
N PRO A 57 -4.03 11.38 -1.05
CA PRO A 57 -3.19 12.58 -0.93
C PRO A 57 -1.97 12.39 -0.03
N ASP A 58 -1.93 11.33 0.78
CA ASP A 58 -0.91 11.09 1.79
C ASP A 58 -0.83 9.57 2.10
N ASP A 59 0.21 9.17 2.82
CA ASP A 59 0.40 7.81 3.29
C ASP A 59 -0.53 7.48 4.47
N LEU A 60 -0.97 6.24 4.54
CA LEU A 60 -1.82 5.78 5.63
C LEU A 60 -0.97 5.48 6.86
N LYS A 61 -1.12 6.29 7.90
CA LYS A 61 -0.52 6.03 9.22
C LYS A 61 -1.04 4.69 9.75
N GLY A 62 -0.16 3.72 9.96
CA GLY A 62 -0.42 2.42 10.56
C GLY A 62 -0.62 2.51 12.08
N LYS A 63 -1.57 3.35 12.49
CA LYS A 63 -2.05 3.51 13.85
C LYS A 63 -3.55 3.26 13.84
N VAL A 64 -4.05 2.45 14.77
CA VAL A 64 -5.50 2.19 14.88
C VAL A 64 -6.27 3.51 15.01
N GLY A 65 -7.33 3.65 14.22
CA GLY A 65 -8.15 4.84 14.12
C GLY A 65 -7.60 5.93 13.18
N ALA A 66 -6.41 5.76 12.61
CA ALA A 66 -5.93 6.66 11.57
C ALA A 66 -6.82 6.56 10.32
N THR A 67 -7.11 7.70 9.73
CA THR A 67 -7.93 7.82 8.53
C THR A 67 -7.16 8.47 7.39
N LEU A 68 -7.53 8.10 6.17
CA LEU A 68 -7.01 8.68 4.94
C LEU A 68 -8.16 8.79 3.94
N ASP A 69 -8.40 9.99 3.42
CA ASP A 69 -9.43 10.20 2.42
C ASP A 69 -8.83 10.10 1.01
N CYS A 70 -9.20 9.05 0.29
CA CYS A 70 -8.79 8.84 -1.09
C CYS A 70 -9.94 9.19 -2.06
N THR A 71 -9.59 9.55 -3.28
CA THR A 71 -10.55 9.79 -4.36
C THR A 71 -10.41 8.70 -5.41
N VAL A 72 -11.51 8.03 -5.75
CA VAL A 72 -11.57 7.06 -6.85
C VAL A 72 -12.26 7.71 -8.04
N ARG A 73 -11.58 7.73 -9.18
CA ARG A 73 -12.10 8.19 -10.46
C ARG A 73 -12.53 7.00 -11.30
N ASP A 74 -13.63 7.16 -12.01
CA ASP A 74 -14.03 6.22 -13.06
C ASP A 74 -13.50 6.65 -14.44
N GLY A 75 -13.67 5.78 -15.43
CA GLY A 75 -13.27 6.04 -16.81
C GLY A 75 -14.22 6.97 -17.58
N LYS A 76 -15.33 7.41 -16.98
CA LYS A 76 -16.33 8.33 -17.56
C LYS A 76 -16.22 9.76 -17.00
N GLY A 77 -15.29 10.00 -16.07
CA GLY A 77 -15.06 11.31 -15.45
C GLY A 77 -15.79 11.53 -14.13
N GLY A 78 -16.50 10.53 -13.61
CA GLY A 78 -17.05 10.55 -12.26
C GLY A 78 -15.96 10.32 -11.20
N SER A 79 -16.18 10.89 -10.01
CA SER A 79 -15.27 10.74 -8.87
C SER A 79 -16.03 10.48 -7.58
N ARG A 80 -15.53 9.54 -6.78
CA ARG A 80 -16.07 9.19 -5.46
C ARG A 80 -14.99 9.33 -4.40
N LYS A 81 -15.34 9.91 -3.25
CA LYS A 81 -14.47 9.92 -2.08
C LYS A 81 -14.64 8.63 -1.29
N LEU A 82 -13.54 8.08 -0.81
CA LEU A 82 -13.45 6.93 0.08
C LEU A 82 -12.65 7.33 1.31
N THR A 83 -13.15 6.97 2.48
CA THR A 83 -12.41 7.06 3.73
C THR A 83 -11.83 5.69 4.05
N VAL A 84 -10.51 5.62 4.10
CA VAL A 84 -9.75 4.47 4.57
C VAL A 84 -9.52 4.63 6.06
N THR A 85 -9.74 3.59 6.86
CA THR A 85 -9.57 3.62 8.31
C THR A 85 -8.82 2.40 8.80
N VAL A 86 -7.72 2.60 9.53
CA VAL A 86 -6.97 1.51 10.18
C VAL A 86 -7.78 0.95 11.34
N THR A 87 -8.05 -0.35 11.29
CA THR A 87 -8.81 -1.07 12.32
C THR A 87 -7.92 -1.87 13.25
N SER A 88 -6.76 -2.33 12.77
CA SER A 88 -5.83 -3.11 13.59
C SER A 88 -4.41 -3.02 13.06
N VAL A 89 -3.43 -3.24 13.93
CA VAL A 89 -2.01 -3.28 13.62
C VAL A 89 -1.41 -4.48 14.33
N LYS A 90 -0.84 -5.43 13.57
CA LYS A 90 -0.27 -6.68 14.10
C LYS A 90 1.14 -6.89 13.56
N GLY A 91 2.16 -6.95 14.42
CA GLY A 91 3.53 -7.24 13.97
C GLY A 91 4.03 -6.19 12.99
N SER A 92 4.18 -6.50 11.69
CA SER A 92 4.46 -5.57 10.57
C SER A 92 3.23 -5.25 9.71
N GLU A 93 2.11 -5.95 9.92
CA GLU A 93 0.87 -5.80 9.15
C GLU A 93 -0.02 -4.67 9.70
N VAL A 94 -0.69 -3.97 8.78
CA VAL A 94 -1.68 -2.92 9.06
C VAL A 94 -2.97 -3.32 8.37
N HIS A 95 -4.02 -3.53 9.16
CA HIS A 95 -5.35 -3.83 8.65
C HIS A 95 -6.19 -2.56 8.62
N PHE A 96 -6.84 -2.33 7.48
CA PHE A 96 -7.71 -1.17 7.28
C PHE A 96 -8.97 -1.56 6.52
N THR A 97 -9.98 -0.72 6.67
CA THR A 97 -11.24 -0.83 5.94
C THR A 97 -11.43 0.40 5.07
N MET A 98 -12.21 0.27 4.01
CA MET A 98 -12.50 1.38 3.08
C MET A 98 -14.01 1.51 2.98
N LYS A 99 -14.53 2.73 3.14
CA LYS A 99 -15.95 3.06 3.06
C LYS A 99 -16.14 4.31 2.18
N PRO A 100 -17.28 4.48 1.49
CA PRO A 100 -17.65 5.75 0.88
C PRO A 100 -17.56 6.86 1.92
N ALA A 101 -16.91 7.98 1.57
CA ALA A 101 -16.97 9.16 2.40
C ALA A 101 -18.39 9.72 2.29
N SER A 102 -19.09 9.69 3.43
CA SER A 102 -20.45 10.20 3.61
C SER A 102 -20.47 11.69 3.82
#